data_AF-A0A7W0MVD0-F1
#
_entry.id   AF-A0A7W0MVD0-F1
#
_cell.length_a   1.000
_cell.length_b   1.000
_cell.length_c   1.000
_cell.angle_alpha   90.00
_cell.angle_beta   90.00
_cell.angle_gamma   90.00
#
_symmetry.space_group_name_H-M   'P 1'
#
loop_
_entity.id
_entity.type
_entity.pdbx_description
1 polymer ?
#
loop_
_entity_poly.entity_id
_entity_poly.type
_entity_poly.pdbx_seq_one_letter_code
_entity_poly.pdbx_strand_id
1 'polypeptide(L)'
;MEGFGGLFGDPEELQKRMAEFAQQMQQQQGLAWADNAIKLAVDMTVAAVNRVNIQGTVDEQAEQIRSVMARVFPEAVALVREARAGLQ
;
A
#
# COMPACT_ATOMS: atom_id res chain seq x y z
N MET A 1 -53.59 -6.38 -5.39
CA MET A 1 -52.66 -5.28 -5.05
C MET A 1 -51.31 -5.90 -4.75
N GLU A 2 -50.58 -6.21 -5.81
CA GLU A 2 -49.11 -6.29 -5.77
C GLU A 2 -48.57 -4.89 -5.44
N GLY A 3 -47.45 -4.78 -4.70
CA GLY A 3 -46.70 -3.52 -4.74
C GLY A 3 -45.86 -3.07 -3.55
N PHE A 4 -45.81 -3.74 -2.40
CA PHE A 4 -44.97 -3.21 -1.29
C PHE A 4 -44.11 -4.24 -0.53
N GLY A 5 -44.32 -5.55 -0.73
CA GLY A 5 -43.53 -6.61 -0.07
C GLY A 5 -42.41 -7.23 -0.90
N GLY A 6 -42.36 -6.96 -2.21
CA GLY A 6 -41.36 -7.53 -3.14
C GLY A 6 -40.27 -6.55 -3.58
N LEU A 7 -40.22 -5.36 -2.98
CA LEU A 7 -39.26 -4.28 -3.30
C LEU A 7 -38.07 -4.23 -2.33
N PHE A 8 -38.20 -4.92 -1.19
CA PHE A 8 -37.14 -5.15 -0.21
C PHE A 8 -36.93 -6.65 -0.17
N GLY A 9 -35.99 -7.15 -0.99
CA GLY A 9 -35.65 -8.56 -1.07
C GLY A 9 -35.40 -9.17 0.32
N ASP A 10 -35.69 -10.45 0.44
CA ASP A 10 -35.71 -11.20 1.69
C ASP A 10 -34.51 -10.85 2.61
N PRO A 11 -34.71 -10.71 3.93
CA PRO A 11 -33.66 -10.29 4.85
C PRO A 11 -32.39 -11.17 4.81
N GLU A 12 -32.51 -12.44 4.39
CA GLU A 12 -31.37 -13.33 4.14
C GLU A 12 -30.58 -12.98 2.87
N GLU A 13 -31.23 -12.60 1.77
CA GLU A 13 -30.53 -12.12 0.56
C GLU A 13 -29.79 -10.81 0.84
N LEU A 14 -30.40 -9.92 1.61
CA LEU A 14 -29.79 -8.66 2.02
C LEU A 14 -28.57 -8.91 2.93
N GLN A 15 -28.68 -9.82 3.89
CA GLN A 15 -27.54 -10.25 4.71
C GLN A 15 -26.43 -10.91 3.89
N LYS A 16 -26.78 -11.76 2.93
CA LYS A 16 -25.81 -12.42 2.04
C LYS A 16 -25.07 -11.39 1.18
N ARG A 17 -25.78 -10.43 0.58
CA ARG A 17 -25.17 -9.33 -0.18
C ARG A 17 -24.31 -8.43 0.70
N MET A 18 -24.73 -8.15 1.93
CA MET A 18 -23.94 -7.37 2.89
C MET A 18 -22.66 -8.11 3.32
N ALA A 19 -22.72 -9.44 3.48
CA ALA A 19 -21.55 -10.26 3.80
C ALA A 19 -20.56 -10.34 2.61
N GLU A 20 -21.07 -10.53 1.39
CA GLU A 20 -20.26 -10.49 0.16
C GLU A 20 -19.65 -9.10 -0.07
N PHE A 21 -20.42 -8.03 0.18
CA PHE A 21 -19.94 -6.65 0.13
C PHE A 21 -18.86 -6.37 1.19
N ALA A 22 -19.05 -6.86 2.43
CA ALA A 22 -18.07 -6.72 3.51
C ALA A 22 -16.76 -7.45 3.17
N GLN A 23 -16.83 -8.67 2.63
CA GLN A 23 -15.64 -9.40 2.16
C GLN A 23 -14.93 -8.67 1.01
N GLN A 24 -15.68 -8.15 0.04
CA GLN A 24 -15.11 -7.43 -1.10
C GLN A 24 -14.46 -6.11 -0.65
N MET A 25 -15.08 -5.39 0.28
CA MET A 25 -14.52 -4.19 0.92
C MET A 25 -13.24 -4.49 1.71
N GLN A 26 -13.20 -5.61 2.44
CA GLN A 26 -12.02 -6.02 3.21
C GLN A 26 -10.85 -6.38 2.28
N GLN A 27 -11.12 -7.03 1.14
CA GLN A 27 -10.11 -7.32 0.12
C GLN A 27 -9.58 -6.06 -0.57
N GLN A 28 -10.46 -5.11 -0.92
CA GLN A 28 -10.04 -3.84 -1.54
C GLN A 28 -9.16 -2.99 -0.60
N GLN A 29 -9.46 -2.96 0.71
CA GLN A 29 -8.62 -2.25 1.69
C GLN A 29 -7.20 -2.82 1.77
N GLY A 30 -7.03 -4.15 1.66
CA GLY A 30 -5.71 -4.78 1.66
C GLY A 30 -4.85 -4.40 0.46
N LEU A 31 -5.45 -4.26 -0.73
CA LEU A 31 -4.75 -3.85 -1.96
C LEU A 31 -4.37 -2.36 -1.94
N ALA A 32 -5.30 -1.49 -1.57
CA ALA A 32 -5.04 -0.05 -1.48
C ALA A 32 -3.95 0.27 -0.43
N TRP A 33 -3.88 -0.52 0.64
CA TRP A 33 -2.82 -0.38 1.65
C TRP A 33 -1.44 -0.78 1.09
N ALA A 34 -1.35 -1.84 0.28
CA ALA A 34 -0.10 -2.33 -0.30
C ALA A 34 0.56 -1.29 -1.24
N ASP A 35 -0.23 -0.64 -2.09
CA ASP A 35 0.27 0.39 -3.00
C ASP A 35 0.78 1.63 -2.25
N ASN A 36 0.09 2.02 -1.17
CA ASN A 36 0.52 3.11 -0.29
C ASN A 36 1.82 2.76 0.47
N ALA A 37 2.01 1.49 0.83
CA ALA A 37 3.17 0.98 1.54
C ALA A 37 4.45 1.02 0.66
N ILE A 38 4.36 0.53 -0.58
CA ILE A 38 5.50 0.58 -1.51
C ILE A 38 5.86 2.03 -1.84
N LYS A 39 4.84 2.87 -2.08
CA LYS A 39 5.02 4.30 -2.28
C LYS A 39 5.77 4.95 -1.10
N LEU A 40 5.37 4.64 0.13
CA LEU A 40 6.05 5.13 1.33
C LEU A 40 7.53 4.73 1.38
N ALA A 41 7.87 3.48 1.07
CA ALA A 41 9.27 3.03 1.03
C ALA A 41 10.11 3.78 -0.02
N VAL A 42 9.53 4.05 -1.19
CA VAL A 42 10.17 4.87 -2.24
C VAL A 42 10.36 6.31 -1.77
N ASP A 43 9.32 6.93 -1.20
CA ASP A 43 9.37 8.32 -0.72
C ASP A 43 10.44 8.49 0.38
N MET A 44 10.55 7.53 1.29
CA MET A 44 11.62 7.49 2.31
C MET A 44 13.01 7.39 1.68
N THR A 45 13.17 6.57 0.65
CA THR A 45 14.45 6.40 -0.06
C THR A 45 14.85 7.68 -0.79
N VAL A 46 13.92 8.34 -1.47
CA VAL A 46 14.15 9.63 -2.14
C VAL A 46 14.52 10.72 -1.14
N ALA A 47 13.80 10.80 -0.01
CA ALA A 47 14.11 11.76 1.04
C ALA A 47 15.52 11.54 1.63
N ALA A 48 15.96 10.29 1.77
CA ALA A 48 17.30 9.96 2.23
C ALA A 48 18.38 10.39 1.22
N VAL A 49 18.20 10.07 -0.07
CA VAL A 49 19.13 10.48 -1.14
C VAL A 49 19.28 12.00 -1.18
N ASN A 50 18.18 12.75 -1.07
CA ASN A 50 18.20 14.22 -1.08
C ASN A 50 18.93 14.86 0.11
N ARG A 51 19.21 14.10 1.19
CA ARG A 51 20.01 14.60 2.32
C ARG A 51 21.50 14.33 2.18
N VAL A 52 21.91 13.51 1.23
CA VAL A 52 23.32 13.18 1.02
C VAL A 52 23.95 14.26 0.14
N ASN A 53 25.09 14.77 0.58
CA ASN A 53 25.90 15.68 -0.22
C ASN A 53 26.68 14.87 -1.26
N ILE A 54 26.20 14.90 -2.50
CA ILE A 54 26.77 14.17 -3.64
C ILE A 54 27.64 15.13 -4.46
N GLN A 55 28.87 14.74 -4.77
CA GLN A 55 29.84 15.59 -5.46
C GLN A 55 30.64 14.81 -6.52
N GLY A 56 31.26 15.52 -7.46
CA GLY A 56 32.08 14.93 -8.52
C GLY A 56 31.42 14.96 -9.90
N THR A 57 31.95 14.16 -10.81
CA THR A 57 31.44 13.95 -12.17
C THR A 57 30.11 13.20 -12.17
N VAL A 58 29.37 13.25 -13.27
CA VAL A 58 28.07 12.58 -13.40
C VAL A 58 28.15 11.08 -13.06
N ASP A 59 29.20 10.40 -13.52
CA ASP A 59 29.39 8.98 -13.24
C ASP A 59 29.65 8.71 -11.75
N GLU A 60 30.48 9.54 -11.10
CA GLU A 60 30.74 9.45 -9.65
C GLU A 60 29.49 9.74 -8.82
N GLN A 61 28.66 10.70 -9.25
CA GLN A 61 27.39 11.00 -8.60
C GLN A 61 26.40 9.84 -8.74
N ALA A 62 26.34 9.19 -9.90
CA ALA A 62 25.49 8.03 -10.13
C ALA A 62 25.90 6.85 -9.23
N GLU A 63 27.20 6.59 -9.06
CA GLU A 63 27.70 5.56 -8.15
C GLU A 63 27.38 5.88 -6.69
N GLN A 64 27.52 7.14 -6.28
CA GLN A 64 27.14 7.58 -4.93
C GLN A 64 25.65 7.37 -4.67
N ILE A 65 24.78 7.78 -5.60
CA ILE A 65 23.32 7.56 -5.48
C ILE A 65 23.01 6.07 -5.39
N ARG A 66 23.61 5.24 -6.25
CA ARG A 66 23.45 3.77 -6.21
C ARG A 66 23.85 3.20 -4.86
N SER A 67 24.96 3.66 -4.28
CA SER A 67 25.42 3.22 -2.97
C SER A 67 24.44 3.55 -1.84
N VAL A 68 23.80 4.72 -1.90
CA VAL A 68 22.79 5.15 -0.92
C VAL A 68 21.52 4.32 -1.08
N MET A 69 21.02 4.18 -2.32
CA MET A 69 19.82 3.38 -2.62
C MET A 69 19.99 1.92 -2.20
N ALA A 70 21.16 1.32 -2.45
CA ALA A 70 21.45 -0.06 -2.07
C ALA A 70 21.38 -0.32 -0.55
N ARG A 71 21.57 0.72 0.27
CA ARG A 71 21.44 0.61 1.74
C ARG A 71 20.05 0.98 2.22
N VAL A 72 19.48 2.07 1.74
CA VAL A 72 18.23 2.62 2.31
C VAL A 72 16.98 1.90 1.80
N PHE A 73 16.94 1.53 0.52
CA PHE A 73 15.73 0.94 -0.07
C PHE A 73 15.36 -0.42 0.56
N PRO A 74 16.30 -1.36 0.77
CA PRO A 74 15.97 -2.64 1.42
C PRO A 74 15.41 -2.46 2.84
N GLU A 75 15.96 -1.53 3.61
CA GLU A 75 15.52 -1.24 4.99
C GLU A 75 14.13 -0.60 5.01
N ALA A 76 13.86 0.35 4.11
CA ALA A 76 12.54 0.96 3.98
C ALA A 76 11.48 -0.08 3.58
N VAL A 77 11.83 -1.01 2.68
CA VAL A 77 10.95 -2.13 2.31
C VAL A 77 10.76 -3.09 3.48
N ALA A 78 11.81 -3.42 4.23
CA ALA A 78 11.71 -4.30 5.40
C ALA A 78 10.76 -3.71 6.46
N LEU A 79 10.91 -2.43 6.80
CA LEU A 79 10.04 -1.71 7.73
C LEU A 79 8.57 -1.77 7.30
N VAL A 80 8.29 -1.52 6.02
CA VAL A 80 6.94 -1.57 5.46
C VAL A 80 6.36 -2.99 5.51
N ARG A 81 7.18 -4.02 5.26
CA ARG A 81 6.76 -5.42 5.37
C ARG A 81 6.44 -5.83 6.82
N GLU A 82 7.20 -5.33 7.80
CA GLU A 82 6.93 -5.56 9.22
C GLU A 82 5.65 -4.86 9.67
N ALA A 83 5.45 -3.60 9.28
CA ALA A 83 4.21 -2.87 9.55
C ALA A 83 2.98 -3.60 8.97
N ARG A 84 3.13 -4.31 7.84
CA ARG A 84 2.08 -5.16 7.27
C ARG A 84 1.79 -6.38 8.14
N ALA A 85 2.84 -7.08 8.58
CA ALA A 85 2.70 -8.32 9.33
C ALA A 85 1.98 -8.10 10.67
N GLY A 86 2.13 -6.90 11.28
CA GLY A 86 1.40 -6.52 12.48
C GLY A 86 -0.09 -6.17 12.28
N LEU A 87 -0.57 -6.04 11.03
CA LEU A 87 -1.97 -5.76 10.71
C LEU A 87 -2.80 -7.02 10.37
N GLN A 88 -2.18 -8.20 10.32
CA GLN A 88 -2.84 -9.50 10.08
C GLN A 88 -3.20 -10.21 11.39
#